data_AF-A0A1I2RCP0-F1
#
_entry.id   AF-A0A1I2RCP0-F1
#
_cell.length_a   1.000
_cell.length_b   1.000
_cell.length_c   1.000
_cell.angle_alpha   90.00
_cell.angle_beta   90.00
_cell.angle_gamma   90.00
#
_symmetry.space_group_name_H-M   'P 1'
#
loop_
_entity.id
_entity.type
_entity.pdbx_description
1 polymer ?
#
loop_
_entity_poly.entity_id
_entity_poly.type
_entity_poly.pdbx_seq_one_letter_code
_entity_poly.pdbx_strand_id
1 'polypeptide(L)'
;MKCCHLSDNTLRLTWCSSDLDRPIVSFTVRDADDDGMNELVVEEGSYHRIIGQLYAMDRTAPARSTVWRWDEWGFSYVGKTPEQS
;
A
#
# COMPACT_ATOMS: atom_id res chain seq x y z
N MET A 1 -5.89 -4.84 9.60
CA MET A 1 -6.71 -6.00 10.07
C MET A 1 -5.88 -7.27 9.91
N LYS A 2 -5.82 -8.15 10.92
CA LYS A 2 -5.03 -9.41 10.85
C LYS A 2 -5.98 -10.60 10.75
N CYS A 3 -5.88 -11.37 9.68
CA CYS A 3 -6.54 -12.67 9.54
C CYS A 3 -5.53 -13.76 9.86
N CYS A 4 -5.91 -14.66 10.75
CA CYS A 4 -5.10 -15.80 11.13
C CYS A 4 -5.91 -17.08 10.91
N HIS A 5 -5.22 -18.12 10.45
CA HIS A 5 -5.77 -19.45 10.32
C HIS A 5 -5.10 -20.36 11.36
N LEU A 6 -5.91 -21.13 12.08
CA LEU A 6 -5.42 -22.10 13.05
C LEU A 6 -5.34 -23.48 12.37
N SER A 7 -4.13 -24.02 12.23
CA SER A 7 -3.89 -25.41 11.81
C SER A 7 -2.87 -26.06 12.73
N ASP A 8 -3.05 -27.34 13.05
CA ASP A 8 -2.14 -28.12 13.92
C ASP A 8 -1.78 -27.41 15.23
N ASN A 9 -2.79 -26.81 15.88
CA ASN A 9 -2.64 -26.07 17.14
C ASN A 9 -1.64 -24.89 17.08
N THR A 10 -1.32 -24.42 15.88
CA THR A 10 -0.42 -23.30 15.61
C THR A 10 -1.19 -22.20 14.87
N LEU A 11 -1.17 -20.99 15.41
CA LEU A 11 -1.73 -19.82 14.74
C LEU A 11 -0.77 -19.40 13.61
N ARG A 12 -1.20 -19.57 12.36
CA ARG A 12 -0.51 -19.03 11.19
C ARG A 12 -1.15 -17.70 10.80
N LEU A 13 -0.34 -16.64 10.72
CA LEU A 13 -0.74 -15.42 10.04
C LEU A 13 -1.02 -15.77 8.58
N THR A 14 -2.27 -15.67 8.14
CA THR A 14 -2.65 -15.89 6.74
C THR A 14 -2.80 -14.59 5.97
N TRP A 15 -3.11 -13.50 6.67
CA TRP A 15 -3.15 -12.18 6.07
C TRP A 15 -2.92 -11.09 7.12
N CYS A 16 -2.04 -10.15 6.82
CA CYS A 16 -1.94 -8.90 7.54
C CYS A 16 -2.16 -7.77 6.55
N SER A 17 -3.26 -7.03 6.70
CA SER A 17 -3.21 -5.64 6.28
C SER A 17 -2.26 -4.96 7.26
N SER A 18 -1.12 -4.52 6.73
CA SER A 18 -0.36 -3.45 7.36
C SER A 18 -1.30 -2.29 7.60
N ASP A 19 -1.09 -1.57 8.70
CA ASP A 19 -1.70 -0.25 8.83
C ASP A 19 -1.18 0.58 7.66
N LEU A 20 -2.09 1.08 6.83
CA LEU A 20 -1.73 1.96 5.75
C LEU A 20 -1.30 3.28 6.40
N ASP A 21 0.01 3.49 6.50
CA ASP A 21 0.60 4.73 7.04
C ASP A 21 0.07 5.99 6.33
N ARG A 22 -0.45 5.82 5.10
CA ARG A 22 -1.03 6.87 4.27
C ARG A 22 -2.32 6.41 3.59
N PRO A 23 -3.29 7.31 3.37
CA PRO A 23 -4.52 6.96 2.68
C PRO A 23 -4.27 6.72 1.19
N ILE A 24 -4.85 5.67 0.62
CA ILE A 24 -4.81 5.41 -0.83
C ILE A 24 -5.78 6.38 -1.53
N VAL A 25 -5.26 7.16 -2.48
CA VAL A 25 -6.02 8.08 -3.33
C VAL A 25 -6.50 7.35 -4.59
N SER A 26 -5.60 6.64 -5.24
CA SER A 26 -5.87 5.82 -6.43
C SER A 26 -4.79 4.74 -6.58
N PHE A 27 -5.03 3.76 -7.44
CA PHE A 27 -4.04 2.77 -7.83
C PHE A 27 -4.22 2.35 -9.29
N THR A 28 -3.15 1.87 -9.90
CA THR A 28 -3.16 1.22 -11.21
C THR A 28 -2.24 0.00 -11.19
N VAL A 29 -2.51 -0.95 -12.07
CA VAL A 29 -1.70 -2.17 -12.24
C VAL A 29 -1.03 -2.08 -13.61
N ARG A 30 0.30 -2.04 -13.63
CA ARG A 30 1.10 -1.99 -14.86
C ARG A 30 2.50 -2.48 -14.59
N ASP A 31 3.14 -3.00 -15.62
CA ASP A 31 4.60 -3.18 -15.65
C ASP A 31 5.26 -1.80 -15.54
N ALA A 32 5.90 -1.55 -14.42
CA ALA A 32 6.44 -0.24 -14.05
C ALA A 32 7.95 -0.14 -14.26
N ASP A 33 8.65 -1.26 -14.36
CA ASP A 33 10.10 -1.33 -14.61
C ASP A 33 10.46 -2.16 -15.86
N ASP A 34 9.48 -2.52 -16.68
CA ASP A 34 9.60 -3.25 -17.95
C ASP A 34 10.22 -4.65 -17.78
N ASP A 35 9.99 -5.30 -16.62
CA ASP A 35 10.50 -6.65 -16.34
C ASP A 35 9.56 -7.78 -16.83
N GLY A 36 8.41 -7.42 -17.39
CA GLY A 36 7.38 -8.34 -17.88
C GLY A 36 6.38 -8.78 -16.81
N MET A 37 6.54 -8.33 -15.57
CA MET A 37 5.59 -8.54 -14.46
C MET A 37 4.83 -7.23 -14.19
N ASN A 38 3.60 -7.35 -13.67
CA ASN A 38 2.84 -6.16 -13.30
C ASN A 38 3.12 -5.77 -11.85
N GLU A 39 3.43 -4.50 -11.63
CA GLU A 39 3.44 -3.87 -10.31
C GLU A 39 2.11 -3.20 -9.97
N LEU A 40 1.89 -3.01 -8.67
CA LEU A 40 0.86 -2.14 -8.14
C LEU A 40 1.45 -0.74 -7.93
N VAL A 41 1.01 0.22 -8.73
CA VAL A 41 1.38 1.63 -8.60
C VAL A 41 0.27 2.34 -7.82
N VAL A 42 0.61 2.94 -6.67
CA VAL A 42 -0.34 3.53 -5.73
C VAL A 42 -0.04 5.01 -5.54
N GLU A 43 -1.07 5.84 -5.67
CA GLU A 43 -1.04 7.24 -5.24
C GLU A 43 -1.48 7.31 -3.77
N GLU A 44 -0.55 7.69 -2.90
CA GLU A 44 -0.76 7.77 -1.46
C GLU A 44 -0.83 9.23 -1.01
N GLY A 45 -1.90 9.59 -0.32
CA GLY A 45 -2.11 10.93 0.22
C GLY A 45 -1.44 11.14 1.57
N SER A 46 -1.96 12.09 2.33
CA SER A 46 -1.58 12.32 3.73
C SER A 46 -2.83 12.39 4.60
N TYR A 47 -2.74 11.92 5.83
CA TYR A 47 -3.78 12.16 6.82
C TYR A 47 -3.60 13.55 7.43
N HIS A 48 -4.70 14.27 7.64
CA HIS A 48 -4.74 15.42 8.53
C HIS A 48 -5.71 15.16 9.69
N ARG A 49 -5.35 15.68 10.87
CA ARG A 49 -6.19 15.58 12.06
C ARG A 49 -7.34 16.59 11.95
N ILE A 50 -8.58 16.12 12.13
CA ILE A 50 -9.77 16.99 12.19
C ILE A 50 -10.02 17.40 13.63
N ILE A 51 -10.42 16.46 14.49
CA ILE A 51 -10.76 16.69 15.90
C ILE A 51 -10.41 15.47 16.74
N GLY A 52 -9.80 15.66 17.91
CA GLY A 52 -9.42 14.55 18.79
C GLY A 52 -8.56 13.50 18.07
N GLN A 53 -9.07 12.26 18.00
CA GLN A 53 -8.46 11.11 17.30
C GLN A 53 -9.06 10.86 15.89
N LEU A 54 -9.87 11.80 15.37
CA LEU A 54 -10.44 11.70 14.03
C LEU A 54 -9.47 12.29 13.00
N TYR A 55 -9.15 11.48 12.00
CA TYR A 55 -8.31 11.86 10.87
C TYR A 55 -9.10 11.73 9.56
N ALA A 56 -8.79 12.58 8.59
CA ALA A 56 -9.27 12.45 7.21
C ALA A 56 -8.11 12.62 6.23
N MET A 57 -8.35 12.26 4.98
CA MET A 57 -7.41 12.50 3.89
C MET A 57 -7.31 14.00 3.63
N ASP A 58 -6.08 14.52 3.64
CA ASP A 58 -5.77 15.88 3.23
C ASP A 58 -5.80 15.95 1.71
N ARG A 59 -6.85 16.58 1.18
CA ARG A 59 -7.03 16.75 -0.28
C ARG A 59 -6.13 17.85 -0.87
N THR A 60 -5.45 18.61 -0.02
CA THR A 60 -4.56 19.72 -0.43
C THR A 60 -3.09 19.34 -0.38
N ALA A 61 -2.74 18.32 0.41
CA ALA A 61 -1.40 17.76 0.44
C ALA A 61 -1.08 17.03 -0.87
N PRO A 62 0.16 17.11 -1.38
CA PRO A 62 0.57 16.35 -2.54
C PRO A 62 0.49 14.84 -2.25
N ALA A 63 -0.01 14.08 -3.23
CA ALA A 63 0.09 12.63 -3.23
C ALA A 63 1.53 12.22 -3.58
N ARG A 64 1.95 11.07 -3.08
CA ARG A 64 3.19 10.40 -3.51
C ARG A 64 2.85 9.15 -4.30
N SER A 65 3.52 8.95 -5.42
CA SER A 65 3.49 7.69 -6.15
C SER A 65 4.43 6.68 -5.51
N THR A 66 3.93 5.47 -5.27
CA THR A 66 4.70 4.34 -4.77
C THR A 66 4.49 3.11 -5.64
N VAL A 67 5.52 2.29 -5.77
CA VAL A 67 5.48 1.05 -6.54
C VAL A 67 5.63 -0.12 -5.59
N TRP A 68 4.77 -1.13 -5.78
CA TRP A 68 4.71 -2.32 -4.96
C TRP A 68 4.74 -3.57 -5.84
N ARG A 69 5.57 -4.54 -5.47
CA ARG A 69 5.70 -5.81 -6.19
C ARG A 69 5.11 -6.95 -5.37
N TRP A 70 4.45 -7.88 -6.06
CA TRP A 70 3.96 -9.10 -5.45
C TRP A 70 5.11 -10.09 -5.21
N ASP A 71 5.22 -10.64 -4.01
CA ASP A 71 6.30 -11.56 -3.59
C ASP A 71 5.80 -12.93 -3.09
N GLU A 72 4.69 -13.42 -3.66
CA GLU A 72 3.98 -14.65 -3.27
C GLU A 72 3.21 -14.57 -1.94
N TRP A 73 3.55 -13.62 -1.08
CA TRP A 73 2.94 -13.46 0.25
C TRP A 73 2.21 -12.14 0.40
N GLY A 74 2.57 -11.13 -0.37
CA GLY A 74 1.95 -9.83 -0.33
C GLY A 74 2.56 -8.86 -1.31
N PHE A 75 2.21 -7.58 -1.12
CA PHE A 75 2.84 -6.48 -1.82
C PHE A 75 3.95 -5.90 -0.95
N SER A 76 5.16 -5.87 -1.51
CA SER A 76 6.34 -5.26 -0.88
C SER A 76 6.70 -3.97 -1.61
N TYR A 77 7.02 -2.91 -0.85
CA TYR A 77 7.42 -1.61 -1.39
C TYR A 77 8.77 -1.74 -2.10
N VAL A 78 8.81 -1.40 -3.40
CA VAL A 78 10.03 -1.49 -4.22
C VAL A 78 10.64 -0.14 -4.57
N GLY A 79 9.92 0.97 -4.32
CA GLY A 79 10.46 2.31 -4.51
C GLY A 79 9.45 3.34 -5.02
N LYS A 80 9.97 4.49 -5.46
CA LYS A 80 9.18 5.50 -6.18
C LYS A 80 9.27 5.22 -7.68
N THR A 81 8.18 5.48 -8.38
CA THR A 81 8.20 5.60 -9.84
C THR A 81 9.24 6.65 -10.25
N PRO A 82 10.07 6.41 -11.27
CA PRO A 82 10.87 7.46 -11.88
C PRO A 82 9.94 8.62 -12.25
N GLU A 83 10.30 9.81 -11.80
CA GLU A 83 9.64 11.06 -12.20
C GLU A 83 9.66 11.13 -13.73
N GLN A 84 8.48 11.18 -14.36
CA GLN A 84 8.39 11.44 -15.79
C GLN A 84 8.94 12.85 -16.01
N SER A 85 10.18 12.91 -16.53
CA SER A 85 10.81 14.13 -17.04
C SER A 85 10.08 14.70 -18.24
#